data_AF-A0A3P3U5C4-F1
#
_entry.id   AF-A0A3P3U5C4-F1
#
_cell.length_a   1.000
_cell.length_b   1.000
_cell.length_c   1.000
_cell.angle_alpha   90.00
_cell.angle_beta   90.00
_cell.angle_gamma   90.00
#
_symmetry.space_group_name_H-M   'P 1'
#
loop_
_entity.id
_entity.type
_entity.pdbx_description
1 polymer ?
#
loop_
_entity_poly.entity_id
_entity_poly.type
_entity_poly.pdbx_seq_one_letter_code
_entity_poly.pdbx_strand_id
1 'polypeptide(L)'
;MKKIIIFCTSTIIILLIAFYSTSHLLNSESALYKDVSSTKVEKMIQENDTFIAYFYQKSCPSCKQIKPILNDYIRQSGKDIFAVDINNDDNKNLLIQDFGIQGTPTVILYESGEEKFRFISAFSKEEFEEKMNFIFEE
;
A
#
# COMPACT_ATOMS: atom_id res chain seq x y z
N MET A 1 -43.72 -31.01 2.84
CA MET A 1 -43.65 -29.53 2.94
C MET A 1 -42.53 -29.05 3.87
N LYS A 2 -42.47 -29.47 5.14
CA LYS A 2 -41.41 -29.06 6.10
C LYS A 2 -39.97 -29.40 5.66
N LYS A 3 -39.75 -30.54 4.99
CA LYS A 3 -38.43 -30.96 4.49
C LYS A 3 -37.87 -30.07 3.36
N ILE A 4 -38.75 -29.49 2.54
CA ILE A 4 -38.37 -28.56 1.46
C ILE A 4 -37.93 -27.21 2.05
N ILE A 5 -38.65 -26.74 3.07
CA ILE A 5 -38.32 -25.50 3.79
C ILE A 5 -36.95 -25.60 4.47
N ILE A 6 -36.65 -26.73 5.13
CA ILE A 6 -35.35 -26.97 5.78
C ILE A 6 -34.19 -26.99 4.77
N PHE A 7 -34.43 -27.54 3.58
CA PHE A 7 -33.40 -27.58 2.54
C PHE A 7 -33.10 -26.19 1.98
N CYS A 8 -34.14 -25.37 1.76
CA CYS A 8 -33.99 -23.98 1.31
C CYS A 8 -33.32 -23.07 2.34
N THR A 9 -33.64 -23.21 3.63
CA THR A 9 -32.98 -22.40 4.66
C THR A 9 -31.51 -22.77 4.82
N SER A 10 -31.19 -24.06 4.70
CA SER A 10 -29.80 -24.54 4.75
C SER A 10 -28.97 -24.01 3.57
N THR A 11 -29.51 -24.01 2.34
CA THR A 11 -28.78 -23.49 1.18
C THR A 11 -28.59 -21.98 1.25
N ILE A 12 -29.59 -21.23 1.73
CA ILE A 12 -29.47 -19.78 1.94
C ILE A 12 -28.40 -19.45 2.98
N ILE A 13 -28.36 -20.18 4.10
CA ILE A 13 -27.34 -19.99 5.14
C ILE A 13 -25.93 -20.30 4.59
N ILE A 14 -25.77 -21.36 3.80
CA ILE A 14 -24.48 -21.70 3.17
C ILE A 14 -24.03 -20.60 2.20
N LEU A 15 -24.95 -20.03 1.42
CA LEU A 15 -24.65 -18.92 0.51
C LEU A 15 -24.26 -17.64 1.27
N LEU A 16 -24.93 -17.34 2.38
CA LEU A 16 -24.59 -16.20 3.24
C LEU A 16 -23.24 -16.37 3.93
N ILE A 17 -22.93 -17.60 4.39
CA ILE A 17 -21.62 -17.93 4.97
C ILE A 17 -20.54 -17.83 3.89
N ALA A 18 -20.77 -18.38 2.70
CA ALA A 18 -19.82 -18.29 1.59
C ALA A 18 -19.56 -16.83 1.20
N PHE A 19 -20.61 -16.00 1.10
CA PHE A 19 -20.50 -14.57 0.81
C PHE A 19 -19.70 -13.83 1.90
N TYR A 20 -19.99 -14.11 3.18
CA TYR A 20 -19.25 -13.54 4.30
C TYR A 20 -17.78 -13.96 4.28
N SER A 21 -17.50 -15.25 4.06
CA SER A 21 -16.14 -15.78 3.92
C SER A 21 -15.38 -15.14 2.75
N THR A 22 -16.03 -14.94 1.59
CA THR A 22 -15.40 -14.24 0.46
C THR A 22 -15.11 -12.78 0.77
N SER A 23 -16.00 -12.09 1.49
CA SER A 23 -15.77 -10.70 1.91
C SER A 23 -14.64 -10.59 2.96
N HIS A 24 -14.49 -11.59 3.83
CA HIS A 24 -13.40 -11.66 4.81
C HIS A 24 -12.03 -11.92 4.16
N LEU A 25 -11.99 -12.67 3.06
CA LEU A 25 -10.74 -12.97 2.33
C LEU A 25 -10.13 -11.72 1.68
N LEU A 26 -10.93 -10.79 1.14
CA LEU A 26 -10.44 -9.53 0.58
C LEU A 26 -9.74 -8.64 1.64
N ASN A 27 -10.13 -8.77 2.90
CA ASN A 27 -9.56 -7.98 3.98
C ASN A 27 -8.20 -8.52 4.48
N SER A 28 -7.80 -9.73 4.06
CA SER A 28 -6.58 -10.42 4.46
C SER A 28 -5.54 -10.52 3.33
N GLU A 29 -5.55 -9.59 2.38
CA GLU A 29 -4.52 -9.56 1.35
C GLU A 29 -3.14 -9.20 1.94
N SER A 30 -2.10 -9.98 1.64
CA SER A 30 -0.72 -9.64 2.01
C SER A 30 -0.26 -8.39 1.28
N ALA A 31 0.64 -7.62 1.88
CA ALA A 31 1.31 -6.53 1.18
C ALA A 31 2.12 -7.06 -0.01
N LEU A 32 2.05 -6.36 -1.15
CA LEU A 32 2.84 -6.68 -2.34
C LEU A 32 4.07 -5.78 -2.49
N TYR A 33 4.18 -4.71 -1.70
CA TYR A 33 5.35 -3.85 -1.65
C TYR A 33 6.56 -4.58 -1.03
N LYS A 34 7.77 -4.12 -1.35
CA LYS A 34 9.04 -4.69 -0.88
C LYS A 34 9.50 -3.95 0.37
N ASP A 35 9.50 -4.61 1.53
CA ASP A 35 10.07 -4.04 2.75
C ASP A 35 11.59 -3.85 2.61
N VAL A 36 12.08 -2.64 2.85
CA VAL A 36 13.50 -2.25 2.80
C VAL A 36 13.86 -1.30 3.95
N SER A 37 15.16 -1.08 4.18
CA SER A 37 15.64 -0.07 5.10
C SER A 37 15.67 1.33 4.48
N SER A 38 15.65 2.36 5.32
CA SER A 38 15.88 3.76 4.95
C SER A 38 17.20 3.95 4.19
N THR A 39 18.27 3.24 4.56
CA THR A 39 19.56 3.27 3.87
C THR A 39 19.50 2.72 2.45
N LYS A 40 18.63 1.74 2.18
CA LYS A 40 18.43 1.25 0.82
C LYS A 40 17.73 2.31 -0.04
N VAL A 41 16.76 3.02 0.52
CA VAL A 41 16.10 4.16 -0.15
C VAL A 41 17.12 5.27 -0.44
N GLU A 42 17.92 5.67 0.55
CA GLU A 42 18.99 6.67 0.38
C GLU A 42 19.94 6.28 -0.75
N LYS A 43 20.36 5.02 -0.79
CA LYS A 43 21.23 4.51 -1.86
C LYS A 43 20.59 4.63 -3.24
N MET A 44 19.31 4.28 -3.37
CA MET A 44 18.59 4.40 -4.65
C MET A 44 18.46 5.85 -5.12
N ILE A 45 18.27 6.79 -4.18
CA ILE A 45 18.30 8.23 -4.46
C ILE A 45 19.67 8.62 -5.03
N GLN A 46 20.76 8.21 -4.37
CA GLN A 46 22.14 8.52 -4.80
C GLN A 46 22.51 7.87 -6.15
N GLU A 47 21.91 6.73 -6.48
CA GLU A 47 22.08 6.03 -7.77
C GLU A 47 21.22 6.66 -8.89
N ASN A 48 20.47 7.72 -8.59
CA ASN A 48 19.52 8.40 -9.49
C ASN A 48 18.43 7.45 -10.02
N ASP A 49 17.97 6.51 -9.20
CA ASP A 49 16.87 5.63 -9.57
C ASP A 49 15.53 6.42 -9.63
N THR A 50 14.59 5.89 -10.44
CA THR A 50 13.19 6.31 -10.44
C THR A 50 12.34 5.24 -9.76
N PHE A 51 11.71 5.56 -8.64
CA PHE A 51 11.00 4.59 -7.80
C PHE A 51 9.98 5.25 -6.85
N ILE A 52 9.16 4.41 -6.22
CA ILE A 52 8.16 4.84 -5.22
C ILE A 52 8.60 4.33 -3.84
N ALA A 53 8.71 5.24 -2.88
CA ALA A 53 8.98 4.93 -1.48
C ALA A 53 7.70 5.06 -0.63
N TYR A 54 7.40 4.06 0.20
CA TYR A 54 6.24 4.04 1.10
C TYR A 54 6.69 3.94 2.56
N PHE A 55 6.49 5.01 3.33
CA PHE A 55 6.81 5.05 4.75
C PHE A 55 5.56 4.75 5.57
N TYR A 56 5.62 3.69 6.36
CA TYR A 56 4.47 3.13 7.06
C TYR A 56 4.81 2.56 8.43
N GLN A 57 3.79 2.12 9.15
CA GLN A 57 3.92 1.34 10.37
C GLN A 57 2.82 0.28 10.44
N LYS A 58 3.09 -0.88 11.03
CA LYS A 58 2.15 -2.02 11.07
C LYS A 58 0.83 -1.71 11.79
N SER A 59 0.89 -0.87 12.82
CA SER A 59 -0.27 -0.50 13.65
C SER A 59 -0.83 0.88 13.30
N CYS A 60 -1.06 1.14 12.01
CA CYS A 60 -1.61 2.40 11.51
C CYS A 60 -2.93 2.19 10.77
N PRO A 61 -4.07 2.70 11.29
CA PRO A 61 -5.39 2.56 10.65
C PRO A 61 -5.43 3.10 9.23
N SER A 62 -4.85 4.28 9.00
CA SER A 62 -4.79 4.91 7.67
C SER A 62 -3.94 4.10 6.68
N CYS A 63 -2.88 3.44 7.16
CA CYS A 63 -2.01 2.59 6.35
C CYS A 63 -2.76 1.35 5.83
N LYS A 64 -3.73 0.83 6.59
CA LYS A 64 -4.59 -0.27 6.13
C LYS A 64 -5.47 0.14 4.94
N GLN A 65 -5.84 1.41 4.83
CA GLN A 65 -6.62 1.93 3.70
C GLN A 65 -5.74 2.12 2.45
N ILE A 66 -4.47 2.50 2.63
CA ILE A 66 -3.52 2.69 1.53
C ILE A 66 -3.01 1.37 0.96
N LYS A 67 -2.82 0.33 1.78
CA LYS A 67 -2.35 -1.00 1.33
C LYS A 67 -3.06 -1.53 0.06
N PRO A 68 -4.41 -1.61 -0.03
CA PRO A 68 -5.07 -2.11 -1.23
C PRO A 68 -4.81 -1.24 -2.47
N ILE A 69 -4.71 0.09 -2.31
CA ILE A 69 -4.40 1.01 -3.43
C ILE A 69 -3.00 0.70 -4.00
N LEU A 70 -2.01 0.57 -3.13
CA LEU A 70 -0.64 0.26 -3.54
C LEU A 70 -0.54 -1.13 -4.16
N ASN A 71 -1.21 -2.14 -3.58
CA ASN A 71 -1.24 -3.49 -4.14
C ASN A 71 -1.89 -3.53 -5.53
N ASP A 72 -3.00 -2.82 -5.72
CA ASP A 72 -3.66 -2.69 -7.02
C ASP A 72 -2.73 -2.03 -8.05
N TYR A 73 -2.01 -0.99 -7.67
CA TYR A 73 -1.05 -0.34 -8.56
C TYR A 73 0.09 -1.27 -8.95
N ILE A 74 0.68 -2.00 -8.00
CA ILE A 74 1.76 -2.97 -8.28
C ILE A 74 1.30 -4.02 -9.27
N ARG A 75 0.06 -4.53 -9.13
CA ARG A 75 -0.51 -5.51 -10.07
C ARG A 75 -0.71 -4.95 -11.47
N GLN A 76 -1.21 -3.73 -11.56
CA GLN A 76 -1.56 -3.11 -12.84
C GLN A 76 -0.31 -2.63 -13.60
N SER A 77 0.59 -1.94 -12.92
CA SER A 77 1.78 -1.32 -13.52
C SER A 77 2.97 -2.28 -13.61
N GLY A 78 3.01 -3.33 -12.78
CA GLY A 78 4.18 -4.17 -12.61
C GLY A 78 5.37 -3.47 -11.94
N LYS A 79 5.20 -2.23 -11.46
CA LYS A 79 6.27 -1.46 -10.80
C LYS A 79 6.37 -1.82 -9.32
N ASP A 80 7.60 -1.81 -8.84
CA ASP A 80 7.88 -2.03 -7.43
C ASP A 80 7.56 -0.78 -6.59
N ILE A 81 7.09 -1.02 -5.36
CA ILE A 81 7.02 -0.03 -4.31
C ILE A 81 7.91 -0.49 -3.17
N PHE A 82 8.81 0.38 -2.71
CA PHE A 82 9.76 0.10 -1.64
C PHE A 82 9.24 0.67 -0.33
N ALA A 83 8.90 -0.21 0.61
CA ALA A 83 8.27 0.18 1.87
C ALA A 83 9.28 0.21 3.02
N VAL A 84 9.22 1.25 3.85
CA VAL A 84 10.04 1.39 5.05
C VAL A 84 9.12 1.40 6.27
N ASP A 85 9.27 0.40 7.14
CA ASP A 85 8.58 0.37 8.44
C ASP A 85 9.31 1.32 9.40
N ILE A 86 8.74 2.51 9.59
CA ILE A 86 9.37 3.57 10.37
C ILE A 86 9.56 3.20 11.84
N ASN A 87 8.86 2.19 12.36
CA ASN A 87 9.04 1.74 13.74
C ASN A 87 10.22 0.78 13.86
N ASN A 88 10.44 -0.05 12.83
CA ASN A 88 11.47 -1.07 12.80
C ASN A 88 12.76 -0.66 12.05
N ASP A 89 12.83 0.57 11.54
CA ASP A 89 14.04 1.10 10.92
C ASP A 89 15.06 1.63 11.95
N ASP A 90 16.35 1.33 11.77
CA ASP A 90 17.41 1.71 12.70
C ASP A 90 17.82 3.20 12.60
N ASN A 91 17.60 3.86 11.46
CA ASN A 91 18.09 5.22 11.21
C ASN A 91 16.98 6.27 11.31
N LYS A 92 16.49 6.50 12.53
CA LYS A 92 15.43 7.51 12.78
C LYS A 92 15.82 8.92 12.32
N ASN A 93 17.09 9.29 12.42
CA ASN A 93 17.57 10.60 11.97
C ASN A 93 17.43 10.76 10.45
N LEU A 94 17.80 9.74 9.66
CA LEU A 94 17.66 9.73 8.21
C LEU A 94 16.18 9.88 7.81
N LEU A 95 15.28 9.17 8.51
CA LEU A 95 13.83 9.30 8.29
C LEU A 95 13.31 10.72 8.54
N ILE A 96 13.74 11.37 9.64
CA ILE A 96 13.16 12.65 10.07
C ILE A 96 13.83 13.84 9.38
N GLN A 97 15.16 13.86 9.34
CA GLN A 97 15.94 15.03 8.89
C GLN A 97 16.09 15.06 7.38
N ASP A 98 16.41 13.91 6.78
CA ASP A 98 16.73 13.86 5.35
C ASP A 98 15.49 13.55 4.51
N PHE A 99 14.70 12.55 4.90
CA PHE A 99 13.45 12.22 4.17
C PHE A 99 12.24 13.04 4.62
N GLY A 100 12.36 13.81 5.71
CA GLY A 100 11.29 14.69 6.19
C GLY A 100 10.01 13.94 6.59
N ILE A 101 10.13 12.69 7.09
CA ILE A 101 8.96 11.88 7.46
C ILE A 101 8.36 12.40 8.77
N GLN A 102 7.26 13.14 8.67
CA GLN A 102 6.52 13.71 9.80
C GLN A 102 5.38 12.81 10.29
N GLY A 103 4.96 11.83 9.49
CA GLY A 103 3.82 10.97 9.80
C GLY A 103 3.68 9.81 8.83
N THR A 104 2.73 8.92 9.15
CA THR A 104 2.37 7.78 8.29
C THR A 104 0.87 7.81 7.98
N PRO A 105 0.45 7.33 6.79
CA PRO A 105 1.29 6.93 5.67
C PRO A 105 1.95 8.14 4.97
N THR A 106 3.19 7.99 4.53
CA THR A 106 3.82 8.93 3.59
C THR A 106 4.25 8.15 2.35
N VAL A 107 3.88 8.60 1.15
CA VAL A 107 4.35 8.01 -0.11
C VAL A 107 5.09 9.08 -0.91
N ILE A 108 6.30 8.77 -1.37
CA ILE A 108 7.16 9.68 -2.11
C ILE A 108 7.52 9.05 -3.45
N LEU A 109 7.45 9.86 -4.51
CA LEU A 109 7.92 9.49 -5.85
C LEU A 109 9.27 10.16 -6.07
N TYR A 110 10.25 9.33 -6.38
CA TYR A 110 11.56 9.77 -6.82
C TYR A 110 11.70 9.52 -8.32
N GLU A 111 12.24 10.50 -9.03
CA GLU A 111 12.63 10.39 -10.43
C GLU A 111 14.04 10.95 -10.60
N SER A 112 14.94 10.14 -11.16
CA SER A 112 16.35 10.52 -11.31
C SER A 112 16.98 10.98 -9.98
N GLY A 113 16.62 10.35 -8.87
CA GLY A 113 17.10 10.72 -7.53
C GLY A 113 16.44 11.97 -6.92
N GLU A 114 15.50 12.63 -7.60
CA GLU A 114 14.82 13.80 -7.07
C GLU A 114 13.39 13.48 -6.63
N GLU A 115 12.97 14.04 -5.48
CA GLU A 115 11.57 13.97 -5.05
C GLU A 115 10.70 14.81 -6.00
N LYS A 116 9.80 14.15 -6.73
CA LYS A 116 8.85 14.80 -7.64
C LYS A 116 7.51 15.06 -6.99
N PHE A 117 7.08 14.15 -6.13
CA PHE A 117 5.78 14.24 -5.49
C PHE A 117 5.72 13.49 -4.17
N ARG A 118 4.88 13.97 -3.25
CA ARG A 118 4.65 13.36 -1.95
C ARG A 118 3.18 13.41 -1.54
N PHE A 119 2.69 12.26 -1.08
CA PHE A 119 1.44 12.15 -0.34
C PHE A 119 1.74 12.09 1.16
N ILE A 120 1.21 13.04 1.95
CA ILE A 120 1.44 13.14 3.41
C ILE A 120 0.29 12.51 4.23
N SER A 121 -0.87 12.28 3.59
CA SER A 121 -2.07 11.72 4.21
C SER A 121 -2.64 10.57 3.40
N ALA A 122 -3.74 9.99 3.87
CA ALA A 122 -4.52 9.10 3.02
C ALA A 122 -4.96 9.83 1.75
N PHE A 123 -4.98 9.11 0.62
CA PHE A 123 -5.34 9.56 -0.72
C PHE A 123 -6.27 8.53 -1.36
N SER A 124 -7.02 8.95 -2.38
CA SER A 124 -7.86 8.02 -3.15
C SER A 124 -7.05 7.28 -4.21
N LYS A 125 -7.61 6.19 -4.74
CA LYS A 125 -6.97 5.43 -5.82
C LYS A 125 -6.78 6.29 -7.06
N GLU A 126 -7.80 7.08 -7.39
CA GLU A 126 -7.83 7.96 -8.55
C GLU A 126 -6.75 9.04 -8.45
N GLU A 127 -6.60 9.67 -7.28
CA GLU A 127 -5.56 10.69 -7.03
C GLU A 127 -4.15 10.09 -7.17
N PHE A 128 -3.96 8.87 -6.67
CA PHE A 128 -2.69 8.16 -6.80
C PHE A 128 -2.38 7.83 -8.26
N GLU A 129 -3.31 7.20 -8.97
CA GLU A 129 -3.13 6.80 -10.37
C GLU A 129 -2.91 8.01 -11.30
N GLU A 130 -3.64 9.12 -11.09
CA GLU A 130 -3.44 10.36 -11.83
C GLU A 130 -1.98 10.86 -11.70
N LYS A 131 -1.44 10.88 -10.48
CA LYS A 131 -0.06 11.32 -10.26
C LYS A 131 0.97 10.35 -10.80
N MET A 132 0.72 9.04 -10.73
CA MET A 132 1.62 8.05 -11.32
C MET A 132 1.70 8.20 -12.83
N ASN A 133 0.57 8.36 -13.50
CA ASN A 133 0.55 8.49 -14.96
C ASN A 133 1.25 9.77 -15.42
N PHE A 134 1.06 10.88 -14.68
CA PHE A 134 1.75 12.12 -14.98
C PHE A 134 3.28 12.03 -14.88
N ILE A 135 3.82 11.18 -13.99
CA ILE A 135 5.27 11.09 -13.75
C ILE A 135 5.93 9.94 -14.54
N PHE A 136 5.23 8.82 -14.76
CA PHE A 136 5.84 7.63 -15.34
C PHE A 136 5.49 7.37 -16.82
N GLU A 137 4.58 8.15 -17.42
CA GLU A 137 4.17 8.01 -18.82
C GLU A 137 4.61 9.16 -19.74
N GLU A 138 5.47 10.08 -19.26
CA GLU A 138 6.24 11.02 -20.11
C GLU A 138 7.57 10.40 -20.59
#